data_AF-A0A975YBD5-F1
#
_entry.id   AF-A0A975YBD5-F1
#
_cell.length_a   1.000
_cell.length_b   1.000
_cell.length_c   1.000
_cell.angle_alpha   90.00
_cell.angle_beta   90.00
_cell.angle_gamma   90.00
#
_symmetry.space_group_name_H-M   'P 1'
#
loop_
_entity.id
_entity.type
_entity.pdbx_description
1 polymer ?
#
loop_
_entity_poly.entity_id
_entity_poly.type
_entity_poly.pdbx_seq_one_letter_code
_entity_poly.pdbx_strand_id
1 'polypeptide(L)'
;MGGADSFPGSTGRPPGPVMDRDEVDRALARLEAEHEAIETSLLALQDHAGRRLLEGAELTGITKERWASAEQSIALLWTYFDSYTATLTAARETRARRRWLSRDDLLELTETLRGRGVTVAGAPGHQLAALNEPAKLSEQFTLAELVTRMNELYARSLDMVVAADAVWSALPARIDLLSAELQRTRSLAHSVGVRPGEHPAGDDLESITHELSTLRAQVVSDPLAFWRPAPGSSAPGGGRPDTERYDRAARALEDVRREIEAVLAVRKDSEERLMRLRDVLSRADRTLTEARSARGEVLAKIAATEVPAVSGPPTVLQERLSTAAEYRRHAQWHRLSPLLESLEREAEDELLRARESLTAVTAPLAVRAELRGRLDAYKAKVARHGMAEDPVLMERYDAARRMLWSAPCDLRVAEQAVLRYQQAAADALVTRVPEPRDHAEMTEGERGDR
;
A
#
# COMPACT_ATOMS: atom_id res chain seq x y z
N MET A 1 -28.59 21.36 4.52
CA MET A 1 -28.63 21.54 5.99
C MET A 1 -28.91 23.00 6.25
N GLY A 2 -30.08 23.33 6.81
CA GLY A 2 -30.31 24.64 7.42
C GLY A 2 -29.63 24.70 8.78
N GLY A 3 -29.39 25.90 9.31
CA GLY A 3 -28.94 26.05 10.70
C GLY A 3 -30.05 25.67 11.67
N ALA A 4 -29.68 24.99 12.77
CA ALA A 4 -30.58 24.82 13.91
C ALA A 4 -30.57 26.11 14.74
N ASP A 5 -31.27 27.14 14.26
CA ASP A 5 -31.41 28.41 14.98
C ASP A 5 -32.14 28.17 16.30
N SER A 6 -31.48 28.51 17.41
CA SER A 6 -32.08 28.42 18.73
C SER A 6 -33.14 29.51 18.90
N PHE A 7 -34.27 29.15 19.50
CA PHE A 7 -35.40 30.06 19.74
C PHE A 7 -34.95 31.38 20.40
N PRO A 8 -35.52 32.54 19.99
CA PRO A 8 -35.12 33.84 20.52
C PRO A 8 -35.48 33.95 22.02
N GLY A 9 -34.45 34.04 22.86
CA GLY A 9 -34.61 34.10 24.31
C GLY A 9 -35.39 35.34 24.77
N SER A 10 -36.60 35.11 25.30
CA SER A 10 -37.44 36.17 25.84
C SER A 10 -36.86 36.73 27.15
N THR A 11 -36.54 38.03 27.17
CA THR A 11 -35.97 38.68 28.35
C THR A 11 -37.04 38.93 29.41
N GLY A 12 -37.01 38.11 30.47
CA GLY A 12 -37.97 38.16 31.58
C GLY A 12 -38.07 39.56 32.22
N ARG A 13 -39.22 40.21 31.99
CA ARG A 13 -39.56 41.52 32.57
C ARG A 13 -40.41 41.32 33.84
N PRO A 14 -40.23 42.10 34.92
CA PRO A 14 -41.09 42.04 36.10
C PRO A 14 -42.58 42.25 35.76
N PRO A 15 -43.53 41.77 36.58
CA PRO A 15 -44.95 41.95 36.36
C PRO A 15 -45.30 43.45 36.28
N GLY A 16 -45.56 43.92 35.06
CA GLY A 16 -46.01 45.27 34.78
C GLY A 16 -47.48 45.48 35.11
N PRO A 17 -48.01 46.69 34.92
CA PRO A 17 -49.45 46.95 35.03
C PRO A 17 -50.25 46.08 34.04
N VAL A 18 -51.56 45.97 34.33
CA VAL A 18 -52.56 45.29 33.48
C VAL A 18 -52.40 45.74 32.03
N MET A 19 -52.34 44.76 31.12
CA MET A 19 -52.04 45.01 29.72
C MET A 19 -53.14 45.84 29.05
N ASP A 20 -52.74 46.82 28.22
CA ASP A 20 -53.70 47.43 27.29
C ASP A 20 -54.04 46.46 26.15
N ARG A 21 -55.09 46.77 25.39
CA ARG A 21 -55.58 45.94 24.29
C ARG A 21 -54.52 45.66 23.23
N ASP A 22 -53.71 46.66 22.91
CA ASP A 22 -52.72 46.58 21.85
C ASP A 22 -51.47 45.84 22.35
N GLU A 23 -51.14 45.91 23.65
CA GLU A 23 -50.20 45.01 24.32
C GLU A 23 -50.66 43.54 24.27
N VAL A 24 -51.94 43.27 24.57
CA VAL A 24 -52.50 41.91 24.48
C VAL A 24 -52.45 41.38 23.05
N ASP A 25 -52.87 42.16 22.07
CA ASP A 25 -52.85 41.76 20.66
C ASP A 25 -51.41 41.51 20.16
N ARG A 26 -50.43 42.34 20.56
CA ARG A 26 -49.00 42.12 20.26
C ARG A 26 -48.40 40.91 20.99
N ALA A 27 -48.88 40.57 22.19
CA ALA A 27 -48.41 39.40 22.92
C ALA A 27 -48.97 38.10 22.33
N LEU A 28 -50.26 38.07 21.98
CA LEU A 28 -50.88 36.93 21.30
C LEU A 28 -50.23 36.68 19.93
N ALA A 29 -50.00 37.71 19.12
CA ALA A 29 -49.32 37.58 17.83
C ALA A 29 -47.86 37.08 17.95
N ARG A 30 -47.17 37.39 19.06
CA ARG A 30 -45.85 36.83 19.35
C ARG A 30 -45.93 35.36 19.73
N LEU A 31 -46.83 35.00 20.64
CA LEU A 31 -47.02 33.61 21.08
C LEU A 31 -47.51 32.70 19.94
N GLU A 32 -48.26 33.24 18.98
CA GLU A 32 -48.66 32.55 17.76
C GLU A 32 -47.45 32.24 16.85
N ALA A 33 -46.52 33.18 16.68
CA ALA A 33 -45.27 32.93 15.95
C ALA A 33 -44.30 31.99 16.71
N GLU A 34 -44.27 32.06 18.04
CA GLU A 34 -43.53 31.11 18.89
C GLU A 34 -44.13 29.70 18.79
N HIS A 35 -45.46 29.57 18.75
CA HIS A 35 -46.18 28.30 18.56
C HIS A 35 -45.84 27.63 17.23
N GLU A 36 -45.95 28.35 16.10
CA GLU A 36 -45.64 27.85 14.75
C GLU A 36 -44.17 27.39 14.64
N ALA A 37 -43.24 28.14 15.23
CA ALA A 37 -41.82 27.78 15.27
C ALA A 37 -41.56 26.52 16.12
N ILE A 38 -42.25 26.35 17.25
CA ILE A 38 -42.16 25.14 18.08
C ILE A 38 -42.77 23.94 17.35
N GLU A 39 -43.97 24.07 16.77
CA GLU A 39 -44.63 23.00 16.00
C GLU A 39 -43.73 22.49 14.87
N THR A 40 -43.19 23.41 14.05
CA THR A 40 -42.24 23.10 12.97
C THR A 40 -41.01 22.35 13.48
N SER A 41 -40.50 22.72 14.66
CA SER A 41 -39.33 22.07 15.27
C SER A 41 -39.65 20.66 15.79
N LEU A 42 -40.84 20.46 16.39
CA LEU A 42 -41.29 19.14 16.87
C LEU A 42 -41.51 18.16 15.71
N LEU A 43 -42.10 18.63 14.61
CA LEU A 43 -42.25 17.85 13.38
C LEU A 43 -40.88 17.50 12.76
N ALA A 44 -39.93 18.45 12.72
CA ALA A 44 -38.57 18.20 12.24
C ALA A 44 -37.80 17.15 13.08
N LEU A 45 -38.02 17.12 14.41
CA LEU A 45 -37.48 16.06 15.29
C LEU A 45 -38.18 14.71 15.09
N GLN A 46 -39.47 14.71 14.69
CA GLN A 46 -40.21 13.48 14.39
C GLN A 46 -39.78 12.83 13.06
N ASP A 47 -39.59 13.62 12.00
CA ASP A 47 -39.20 13.12 10.68
C ASP A 47 -37.70 12.80 10.54
N HIS A 48 -36.89 13.09 11.57
CA HIS A 48 -35.43 12.93 11.54
C HIS A 48 -35.00 11.47 11.25
N ALA A 49 -34.07 11.29 10.31
CA ALA A 49 -33.61 9.97 9.87
C ALA A 49 -33.09 9.09 11.02
N GLY A 50 -32.12 9.60 11.80
CA GLY A 50 -31.62 8.95 13.00
C GLY A 50 -32.69 8.54 14.02
N ARG A 51 -33.78 9.31 14.19
CA ARG A 51 -34.90 8.92 15.06
C ARG A 51 -35.60 7.69 14.52
N ARG A 52 -35.97 7.69 13.24
CA ARG A 52 -36.63 6.56 12.58
C ARG A 52 -35.76 5.30 12.56
N LEU A 53 -34.44 5.44 12.59
CA LEU A 53 -33.49 4.33 12.74
C LEU A 53 -33.43 3.83 14.20
N LEU A 54 -33.46 4.71 15.21
CA LEU A 54 -33.53 4.32 16.62
C LEU A 54 -34.83 3.58 16.95
N GLU A 55 -35.98 4.06 16.44
CA GLU A 55 -37.29 3.42 16.60
C GLU A 55 -37.41 2.04 15.91
N GLY A 56 -36.58 1.79 14.89
CA GLY A 56 -36.62 0.57 14.07
C GLY A 56 -35.54 -0.47 14.36
N ALA A 57 -34.61 -0.21 15.27
CA ALA A 57 -33.43 -1.05 15.52
C ALA A 57 -33.51 -1.81 16.86
N GLU A 58 -32.88 -2.99 16.92
CA GLU A 58 -32.69 -3.73 18.19
C GLU A 58 -31.58 -3.07 19.03
N LEU A 59 -31.94 -1.99 19.72
CA LEU A 59 -31.00 -1.20 20.51
C LEU A 59 -30.46 -1.95 21.73
N THR A 60 -29.17 -1.74 21.98
CA THR A 60 -28.37 -2.31 23.08
C THR A 60 -27.55 -1.23 23.78
N GLY A 61 -26.97 -1.58 24.94
CA GLY A 61 -26.00 -0.75 25.65
C GLY A 61 -26.41 0.70 25.89
N ILE A 62 -25.47 1.62 25.66
CA ILE A 62 -25.61 3.04 25.97
C ILE A 62 -26.72 3.69 25.13
N THR A 63 -26.85 3.28 23.86
CA THR A 63 -27.90 3.77 22.97
C THR A 63 -29.29 3.38 23.47
N LYS A 64 -29.48 2.16 23.98
CA LYS A 64 -30.77 1.73 24.55
C LYS A 64 -31.17 2.53 25.78
N GLU A 65 -30.23 2.72 26.71
CA GLU A 65 -30.47 3.48 27.95
C GLU A 65 -30.79 4.94 27.66
N ARG A 66 -30.03 5.57 26.76
CA ARG A 66 -30.30 6.94 26.31
C ARG A 66 -31.61 7.05 25.53
N TRP A 67 -31.94 6.08 24.67
CA TRP A 67 -33.17 6.10 23.88
C TRP A 67 -34.41 6.07 24.75
N ALA A 68 -34.48 5.15 25.73
CA ALA A 68 -35.61 5.08 26.66
C ALA A 68 -35.81 6.38 27.47
N SER A 69 -34.74 7.12 27.75
CA SER A 69 -34.81 8.45 28.38
C SER A 69 -35.21 9.56 27.39
N ALA A 70 -34.84 9.44 26.11
CA ALA A 70 -35.24 10.38 25.06
C ALA A 70 -36.72 10.20 24.69
N GLU A 71 -37.24 8.97 24.58
CA GLU A 71 -38.67 8.69 24.35
C GLU A 71 -39.54 9.34 25.44
N GLN A 72 -39.17 9.18 26.72
CA GLN A 72 -39.84 9.83 27.84
C GLN A 72 -39.75 11.37 27.76
N SER A 73 -38.61 11.91 27.33
CA SER A 73 -38.42 13.36 27.13
C SER A 73 -39.28 13.90 25.98
N ILE A 74 -39.42 13.14 24.89
CA ILE A 74 -40.25 13.48 23.72
C ILE A 74 -41.75 13.40 24.07
N ALA A 75 -42.19 12.38 24.81
CA ALA A 75 -43.57 12.27 25.28
C ALA A 75 -43.96 13.44 26.23
N LEU A 76 -43.04 13.83 27.13
CA LEU A 76 -43.21 15.00 28.00
C LEU A 76 -43.23 16.32 27.21
N LEU A 77 -42.37 16.43 26.19
CA LEU A 77 -42.29 17.59 25.30
C LEU A 77 -43.60 17.81 24.52
N TRP A 78 -44.23 16.76 24.01
CA TRP A 78 -45.58 16.84 23.42
C TRP A 78 -46.64 17.21 24.46
N THR A 79 -46.62 16.62 25.65
CA THR A 79 -47.55 16.96 26.75
C THR A 79 -47.46 18.46 27.12
N TYR A 80 -46.26 19.03 27.08
CA TYR A 80 -46.04 20.47 27.29
C TYR A 80 -46.53 21.31 26.11
N PHE A 81 -46.33 20.86 24.87
CA PHE A 81 -46.87 21.53 23.68
C PHE A 81 -48.40 21.57 23.65
N ASP A 82 -49.06 20.47 23.98
CA ASP A 82 -50.53 20.39 24.08
C ASP A 82 -51.06 21.37 25.14
N SER A 83 -50.39 21.44 26.30
CA SER A 83 -50.75 22.33 27.40
C SER A 83 -50.56 23.82 27.04
N TYR A 84 -49.46 24.14 26.34
CA TYR A 84 -49.20 25.47 25.78
C TYR A 84 -50.28 25.85 24.75
N THR A 85 -50.60 24.94 23.83
CA THR A 85 -51.59 25.14 22.75
C THR A 85 -52.99 25.36 23.30
N ALA A 86 -53.39 24.59 24.32
CA ALA A 86 -54.67 24.76 25.01
C ALA A 86 -54.78 26.13 25.70
N THR A 87 -53.71 26.59 26.36
CA THR A 87 -53.68 27.91 27.02
C THR A 87 -53.71 29.05 26.00
N LEU A 88 -52.95 28.93 24.90
CA LEU A 88 -52.96 29.91 23.82
C LEU A 88 -54.35 30.01 23.16
N THR A 89 -54.99 28.86 22.88
CA THR A 89 -56.35 28.82 22.32
C THR A 89 -57.37 29.44 23.27
N ALA A 90 -57.31 29.15 24.57
CA ALA A 90 -58.18 29.76 25.57
C ALA A 90 -58.03 31.29 25.65
N ALA A 91 -56.78 31.79 25.63
CA ALA A 91 -56.51 33.22 25.61
C ALA A 91 -57.04 33.90 24.33
N ARG A 92 -56.89 33.25 23.16
CA ARG A 92 -57.45 33.72 21.88
C ARG A 92 -58.98 33.73 21.90
N GLU A 93 -59.63 32.72 22.48
CA GLU A 93 -61.08 32.69 22.65
C GLU A 93 -61.57 33.84 23.55
N THR A 94 -60.99 34.02 24.74
CA THR A 94 -61.36 35.12 25.64
C THR A 94 -61.17 36.49 24.97
N ARG A 95 -60.10 36.66 24.18
CA ARG A 95 -59.89 37.87 23.36
C ARG A 95 -60.88 38.02 22.19
N ALA A 96 -61.38 36.92 21.62
CA ALA A 96 -62.31 36.94 20.48
C ALA A 96 -63.78 37.12 20.89
N ARG A 97 -64.17 36.62 22.07
CA ARG A 97 -65.57 36.60 22.58
C ARG A 97 -66.22 37.98 22.71
N ARG A 98 -65.47 39.09 22.79
CA ARG A 98 -66.01 40.45 22.94
C ARG A 98 -65.27 41.50 22.09
N ARG A 99 -66.05 42.37 21.41
CA ARG A 99 -65.52 43.51 20.62
C ARG A 99 -64.91 44.61 21.50
N TRP A 100 -65.37 44.70 22.75
CA TRP A 100 -64.83 45.52 23.84
C TRP A 100 -64.62 44.61 25.05
N LEU A 101 -63.39 44.56 25.57
CA LEU A 101 -63.05 43.79 26.77
C LEU A 101 -63.41 44.59 28.03
N SER A 102 -63.82 43.89 29.08
CA SER A 102 -63.92 44.47 30.42
C SER A 102 -62.53 44.60 31.08
N ARG A 103 -62.46 45.33 32.20
CA ARG A 103 -61.22 45.42 32.99
C ARG A 103 -60.83 44.07 33.61
N ASP A 104 -61.83 43.25 33.91
CA ASP A 104 -61.64 41.93 34.50
C ASP A 104 -61.19 40.92 33.42
N ASP A 105 -61.73 41.03 32.20
CA ASP A 105 -61.28 40.26 31.02
C ASP A 105 -59.78 40.55 30.74
N LEU A 106 -59.35 41.81 30.88
CA LEU A 106 -57.94 42.23 30.71
C LEU A 106 -57.04 41.76 31.86
N LEU A 107 -57.57 41.61 33.08
CA LEU A 107 -56.85 41.00 34.21
C LEU A 107 -56.67 39.50 33.99
N GLU A 108 -57.73 38.79 33.61
CA GLU A 108 -57.72 37.36 33.28
C GLU A 108 -56.72 37.06 32.13
N LEU A 109 -56.74 37.88 31.08
CA LEU A 109 -55.76 37.78 29.98
C LEU A 109 -54.34 38.14 30.43
N THR A 110 -54.14 39.13 31.32
CA THR A 110 -52.81 39.46 31.84
C THR A 110 -52.23 38.32 32.68
N GLU A 111 -53.02 37.70 33.57
CA GLU A 111 -52.60 36.52 34.35
C GLU A 111 -52.38 35.28 33.47
N THR A 112 -53.18 35.08 32.43
CA THR A 112 -52.98 33.96 31.48
C THR A 112 -51.69 34.12 30.66
N LEU A 113 -51.32 35.36 30.30
CA LEU A 113 -50.19 35.67 29.43
C LEU A 113 -48.87 35.96 30.18
N ARG A 114 -48.92 36.41 31.43
CA ARG A 114 -47.73 36.76 32.26
C ARG A 114 -47.65 35.99 33.60
N GLY A 115 -48.77 35.46 34.10
CA GLY A 115 -48.85 34.69 35.35
C GLY A 115 -48.66 33.18 35.14
N ARG A 116 -48.77 32.41 36.22
CA ARG A 116 -48.59 30.94 36.21
C ARG A 116 -49.89 30.19 35.86
N GLY A 117 -50.48 30.57 34.72
CA GLY A 117 -51.76 30.04 34.27
C GLY A 117 -51.71 28.60 33.73
N VAL A 118 -50.56 28.12 33.24
CA VAL A 118 -50.48 26.77 32.64
C VAL A 118 -50.35 25.73 33.75
N THR A 119 -51.37 24.87 33.89
CA THR A 119 -51.32 23.70 34.75
C THR A 119 -51.01 22.47 33.92
N VAL A 120 -49.95 21.74 34.29
CA VAL A 120 -49.60 20.45 33.68
C VAL A 120 -49.71 19.36 34.74
N ALA A 121 -50.30 18.22 34.38
CA ALA A 121 -50.33 17.05 35.27
C ALA A 121 -48.90 16.58 35.58
N GLY A 122 -48.63 16.25 36.84
CA GLY A 122 -47.29 15.90 37.31
C GLY A 122 -46.77 14.61 36.68
N ALA A 123 -45.99 14.74 35.61
CA ALA A 123 -45.42 13.59 34.91
C ALA A 123 -44.45 12.82 35.81
N PRO A 124 -44.58 11.48 35.94
CA PRO A 124 -43.88 10.69 36.96
C PRO A 124 -42.35 10.66 36.82
N GLY A 125 -41.78 11.15 35.72
CA GLY A 125 -40.33 11.23 35.49
C GLY A 125 -39.58 12.27 36.33
N HIS A 126 -40.25 13.20 37.01
CA HIS A 126 -39.59 14.26 37.80
C HIS A 126 -38.82 13.77 39.05
N GLN A 127 -38.96 12.48 39.40
CA GLN A 127 -38.41 11.88 40.62
C GLN A 127 -36.88 11.96 40.76
N LEU A 128 -36.13 12.04 39.65
CA LEU A 128 -34.65 12.01 39.66
C LEU A 128 -33.99 13.32 40.13
N ALA A 129 -34.70 14.45 40.19
CA ALA A 129 -34.12 15.76 40.50
C ALA A 129 -34.35 16.23 41.95
N ALA A 130 -35.36 15.69 42.65
CA ALA A 130 -35.86 16.25 43.90
C ALA A 130 -36.18 15.20 44.97
N LEU A 131 -35.15 14.52 45.49
CA LEU A 131 -35.26 13.53 46.58
C LEU A 131 -35.77 14.08 47.94
N ASN A 132 -36.27 15.32 48.00
CA ASN A 132 -36.72 16.00 49.22
C ASN A 132 -38.01 16.84 49.03
N GLU A 133 -38.67 16.83 47.86
CA GLU A 133 -39.99 17.47 47.69
C GLU A 133 -41.13 16.43 47.63
N PRO A 134 -42.31 16.74 48.20
CA PRO A 134 -43.48 15.88 48.06
C PRO A 134 -43.98 15.88 46.60
N ALA A 135 -44.49 14.74 46.13
CA ALA A 135 -44.94 14.56 44.75
C ALA A 135 -46.07 15.54 44.37
N LYS A 136 -45.74 16.56 43.56
CA LYS A 136 -46.68 17.53 43.02
C LYS A 136 -47.52 16.88 41.93
N LEU A 137 -48.80 16.60 42.23
CA LEU A 137 -49.76 16.00 41.29
C LEU A 137 -50.06 16.89 40.07
N SER A 138 -49.79 18.20 40.18
CA SER A 138 -49.85 19.17 39.11
C SER A 138 -48.80 20.26 39.35
N GLU A 139 -48.09 20.67 38.30
CA GLU A 139 -47.17 21.81 38.35
C GLU A 139 -47.74 23.00 37.59
N GLN A 140 -47.39 24.21 38.04
CA GLN A 140 -47.87 25.48 37.48
C GLN A 140 -46.71 26.27 36.87
N PHE A 141 -46.83 26.59 35.57
CA PHE A 141 -45.81 27.30 34.80
C PHE A 141 -46.38 28.58 34.19
N THR A 142 -45.53 29.60 34.06
CA THR A 142 -45.72 30.63 33.03
C THR A 142 -45.44 30.04 31.64
N LEU A 143 -46.01 30.63 30.59
CA LEU A 143 -45.72 30.22 29.20
C LEU A 143 -44.20 30.27 28.89
N ALA A 144 -43.47 31.24 29.44
CA ALA A 144 -42.03 31.38 29.26
C ALA A 144 -41.19 30.32 29.99
N GLU A 145 -41.58 29.94 31.22
CA GLU A 145 -40.98 28.80 31.93
C GLU A 145 -41.21 27.49 31.16
N LEU A 146 -42.42 27.30 30.62
CA LEU A 146 -42.77 26.11 29.85
C LEU A 146 -41.95 26.00 28.56
N VAL A 147 -41.88 27.06 27.75
CA VAL A 147 -41.03 27.09 26.53
C VAL A 147 -39.56 26.86 26.88
N THR A 148 -39.07 27.40 28.01
CA THR A 148 -37.70 27.14 28.46
C THR A 148 -37.47 25.66 28.75
N ARG A 149 -38.41 24.98 29.44
CA ARG A 149 -38.35 23.53 29.68
C ARG A 149 -38.48 22.70 28.40
N MET A 150 -39.34 23.11 27.48
CA MET A 150 -39.48 22.46 26.16
C MET A 150 -38.16 22.54 25.38
N ASN A 151 -37.48 23.70 25.40
CA ASN A 151 -36.18 23.87 24.75
C ASN A 151 -35.09 22.99 25.38
N GLU A 152 -35.06 22.83 26.71
CA GLU A 152 -34.16 21.89 27.39
C GLU A 152 -34.40 20.42 26.98
N LEU A 153 -35.66 19.98 26.90
CA LEU A 153 -36.03 18.62 26.50
C LEU A 153 -35.76 18.36 25.02
N TYR A 154 -36.10 19.33 24.15
CA TYR A 154 -35.84 19.29 22.71
C TYR A 154 -34.34 19.19 22.42
N ALA A 155 -33.52 20.06 23.00
CA ALA A 155 -32.07 20.07 22.78
C ALA A 155 -31.40 18.74 23.20
N ARG A 156 -31.80 18.15 24.33
CA ARG A 156 -31.31 16.84 24.80
C ARG A 156 -31.72 15.69 23.87
N SER A 157 -32.96 15.72 23.40
CA SER A 157 -33.50 14.69 22.50
C SER A 157 -32.85 14.77 21.11
N LEU A 158 -32.69 15.98 20.58
CA LEU A 158 -32.03 16.24 19.30
C LEU A 158 -30.54 15.90 19.35
N ASP A 159 -29.82 16.21 20.43
CA ASP A 159 -28.40 15.85 20.58
C ASP A 159 -28.18 14.35 20.44
N MET A 160 -29.01 13.54 21.10
CA MET A 160 -28.95 12.08 20.99
C MET A 160 -29.25 11.58 19.57
N VAL A 161 -30.32 12.11 18.95
CA VAL A 161 -30.75 11.71 17.60
C VAL A 161 -29.69 12.05 16.55
N VAL A 162 -29.10 13.26 16.60
CA VAL A 162 -28.04 13.71 15.69
C VAL A 162 -26.74 12.94 15.94
N ALA A 163 -26.39 12.63 17.19
CA ALA A 163 -25.22 11.80 17.51
C ALA A 163 -25.32 10.38 16.92
N ALA A 164 -26.48 9.74 17.02
CA ALA A 164 -26.71 8.42 16.42
C ALA A 164 -26.68 8.48 14.88
N ASP A 165 -27.35 9.47 14.29
CA ASP A 165 -27.39 9.73 12.83
C ASP A 165 -25.98 9.93 12.25
N ALA A 166 -25.14 10.74 12.92
CA ALA A 166 -23.76 11.00 12.52
C ALA A 166 -22.87 9.76 12.59
N VAL A 167 -23.09 8.86 13.56
CA VAL A 167 -22.36 7.58 13.66
C VAL A 167 -22.80 6.61 12.55
N TRP A 168 -24.11 6.42 12.35
CA TRP A 168 -24.64 5.53 11.32
C TRP A 168 -24.40 6.04 9.89
N SER A 169 -24.27 7.35 9.69
CA SER A 169 -23.86 7.94 8.40
C SER A 169 -22.38 7.72 8.07
N ALA A 170 -21.51 7.52 9.08
CA ALA A 170 -20.05 7.51 8.90
C ALA A 170 -19.42 6.10 9.00
N LEU A 171 -19.77 5.32 10.02
CA LEU A 171 -19.05 4.08 10.34
C LEU A 171 -19.39 2.87 9.46
N PRO A 172 -20.64 2.61 9.03
CA PRO A 172 -20.96 1.46 8.17
C PRO A 172 -20.17 1.44 6.85
N ALA A 173 -20.12 2.57 6.13
CA ALA A 173 -19.33 2.69 4.91
C ALA A 173 -17.82 2.45 5.15
N ARG A 174 -17.32 2.84 6.32
CA ARG A 174 -15.93 2.58 6.72
C ARG A 174 -15.68 1.09 7.02
N ILE A 175 -16.63 0.41 7.66
CA ILE A 175 -16.58 -1.05 7.89
C ILE A 175 -16.58 -1.80 6.56
N ASP A 176 -17.40 -1.38 5.60
CA ASP A 176 -17.51 -2.05 4.30
C ASP A 176 -16.22 -1.94 3.48
N LEU A 177 -15.57 -0.76 3.50
CA LEU A 177 -14.25 -0.56 2.89
C LEU A 177 -13.17 -1.48 3.52
N LEU A 178 -13.10 -1.53 4.86
CA LEU A 178 -12.15 -2.38 5.59
C LEU A 178 -12.44 -3.88 5.39
N SER A 179 -13.72 -4.26 5.30
CA SER A 179 -14.13 -5.64 5.04
C SER A 179 -13.76 -6.08 3.61
N ALA A 180 -13.93 -5.20 2.62
CA ALA A 180 -13.50 -5.44 1.26
C ALA A 180 -11.97 -5.52 1.13
N GLU A 181 -11.23 -4.75 1.93
CA GLU A 181 -9.77 -4.84 2.01
C GLU A 181 -9.29 -6.12 2.68
N LEU A 182 -9.87 -6.48 3.82
CA LEU A 182 -9.62 -7.74 4.52
C LEU A 182 -9.83 -8.94 3.57
N GLN A 183 -10.89 -8.94 2.77
CA GLN A 183 -11.15 -10.02 1.82
C GLN A 183 -10.12 -10.07 0.67
N ARG A 184 -9.57 -8.92 0.23
CA ARG A 184 -8.44 -8.89 -0.72
C ARG A 184 -7.17 -9.47 -0.09
N THR A 185 -6.83 -9.05 1.13
CA THR A 185 -5.64 -9.53 1.86
C THR A 185 -5.74 -11.01 2.21
N ARG A 186 -6.92 -11.51 2.63
CA ARG A 186 -7.19 -12.95 2.82
C ARG A 186 -7.03 -13.76 1.52
N SER A 187 -7.44 -13.20 0.38
CA SER A 187 -7.25 -13.84 -0.93
C SER A 187 -5.77 -13.89 -1.34
N LEU A 188 -5.02 -12.82 -1.09
CA LEU A 188 -3.57 -12.78 -1.32
C LEU A 188 -2.85 -13.79 -0.43
N ALA A 189 -3.10 -13.77 0.88
CA ALA A 189 -2.59 -14.74 1.85
C ALA A 189 -2.82 -16.18 1.37
N HIS A 190 -4.04 -16.49 0.92
CA HIS A 190 -4.38 -17.81 0.40
C HIS A 190 -3.50 -18.24 -0.78
N SER A 191 -3.22 -17.34 -1.73
CA SER A 191 -2.36 -17.62 -2.89
C SER A 191 -0.87 -17.78 -2.54
N VAL A 192 -0.41 -17.06 -1.51
CA VAL A 192 0.98 -17.12 -1.02
C VAL A 192 1.23 -18.41 -0.25
N GLY A 193 0.20 -18.94 0.43
CA GLY A 193 0.27 -20.10 1.31
C GLY A 193 0.15 -19.77 2.80
N VAL A 194 -0.20 -18.53 3.14
CA VAL A 194 -0.42 -18.09 4.53
C VAL A 194 -1.76 -18.65 5.03
N ARG A 195 -1.73 -19.26 6.23
CA ARG A 195 -2.85 -19.94 6.89
C ARG A 195 -2.86 -19.62 8.40
N PRO A 196 -4.04 -19.49 9.04
CA PRO A 196 -4.13 -19.55 10.50
C PRO A 196 -3.53 -20.85 11.03
N GLY A 197 -2.89 -20.80 12.19
CA GLY A 197 -2.17 -21.91 12.84
C GLY A 197 -0.82 -22.27 12.23
N GLU A 198 -0.52 -21.83 10.99
CA GLU A 198 0.77 -22.09 10.31
C GLU A 198 1.66 -20.83 10.23
N HIS A 199 1.08 -19.63 10.33
CA HIS A 199 1.80 -18.36 10.13
C HIS A 199 1.13 -17.20 10.89
N PRO A 200 1.87 -16.32 11.61
CA PRO A 200 1.30 -15.23 12.42
C PRO A 200 0.32 -14.32 11.65
N ALA A 201 0.73 -13.80 10.48
CA ALA A 201 -0.17 -13.06 9.59
C ALA A 201 -1.50 -13.77 9.22
N GLY A 202 -1.58 -15.10 9.32
CA GLY A 202 -2.82 -15.86 9.15
C GLY A 202 -3.74 -15.76 10.38
N ASP A 203 -3.17 -15.86 11.57
CA ASP A 203 -3.88 -15.69 12.86
C ASP A 203 -4.33 -14.24 13.05
N ASP A 204 -3.48 -13.26 12.69
CA ASP A 204 -3.82 -11.84 12.73
C ASP A 204 -4.96 -11.50 11.75
N LEU A 205 -5.01 -12.12 10.55
CA LEU A 205 -6.16 -11.97 9.65
C LEU A 205 -7.46 -12.51 10.28
N GLU A 206 -7.41 -13.59 11.05
CA GLU A 206 -8.58 -14.13 11.74
C GLU A 206 -9.01 -13.23 12.91
N SER A 207 -8.06 -12.74 13.70
CA SER A 207 -8.26 -11.74 14.76
C SER A 207 -8.92 -10.46 14.23
N ILE A 208 -8.40 -9.89 13.14
CA ILE A 208 -8.96 -8.71 12.46
C ILE A 208 -10.36 -9.03 11.89
N THR A 209 -10.59 -10.24 11.39
CA THR A 209 -11.93 -10.67 10.93
C THR A 209 -12.94 -10.66 12.07
N HIS A 210 -12.54 -11.10 13.27
CA HIS A 210 -13.40 -11.10 14.45
C HIS A 210 -13.65 -9.69 15.00
N GLU A 211 -12.63 -8.82 15.08
CA GLU A 211 -12.78 -7.42 15.52
C GLU A 211 -13.66 -6.61 14.55
N LEU A 212 -13.47 -6.73 13.23
CA LEU A 212 -14.34 -6.04 12.27
C LEU A 212 -15.80 -6.54 12.31
N SER A 213 -16.01 -7.84 12.53
CA SER A 213 -17.36 -8.41 12.70
C SER A 213 -18.02 -7.89 13.98
N THR A 214 -17.26 -7.81 15.07
CA THR A 214 -17.71 -7.30 16.38
C THR A 214 -18.04 -5.81 16.30
N LEU A 215 -17.17 -5.01 15.67
CA LEU A 215 -17.42 -3.58 15.39
C LEU A 215 -18.69 -3.38 14.57
N ARG A 216 -18.93 -4.20 13.55
CA ARG A 216 -20.13 -4.10 12.71
C ARG A 216 -21.41 -4.37 13.49
N ALA A 217 -21.43 -5.39 14.34
CA ALA A 217 -22.57 -5.65 15.22
C ALA A 217 -22.78 -4.49 16.21
N GLN A 218 -21.71 -4.04 16.88
CA GLN A 218 -21.77 -2.97 17.88
C GLN A 218 -22.23 -1.62 17.29
N VAL A 219 -21.83 -1.25 16.07
CA VAL A 219 -22.33 -0.01 15.44
C VAL A 219 -23.82 -0.08 15.12
N VAL A 220 -24.32 -1.24 14.69
CA VAL A 220 -25.74 -1.38 14.35
C VAL A 220 -26.63 -1.35 15.60
N SER A 221 -26.18 -1.92 16.72
CA SER A 221 -27.00 -2.02 17.95
C SER A 221 -26.68 -1.00 19.06
N ASP A 222 -25.53 -0.33 19.04
CA ASP A 222 -25.13 0.71 20.01
C ASP A 222 -24.23 1.80 19.37
N PRO A 223 -24.78 2.63 18.45
CA PRO A 223 -24.02 3.72 17.82
C PRO A 223 -23.42 4.73 18.82
N LEU A 224 -24.09 5.02 19.94
CA LEU A 224 -23.61 6.01 20.91
C LEU A 224 -22.39 5.55 21.71
N ALA A 225 -22.10 4.24 21.77
CA ALA A 225 -20.80 3.75 22.24
C ALA A 225 -19.62 4.21 21.36
N PHE A 226 -19.90 4.65 20.12
CA PHE A 226 -18.94 5.26 19.21
C PHE A 226 -19.13 6.78 19.06
N TRP A 227 -19.75 7.47 20.02
CA TRP A 227 -19.87 8.94 20.00
C TRP A 227 -18.91 9.61 21.00
N ARG A 228 -18.11 10.58 20.52
CA ARG A 228 -17.26 11.44 21.37
C ARG A 228 -17.82 12.86 21.38
N PRO A 229 -18.45 13.33 22.47
CA PRO A 229 -18.91 14.72 22.58
C PRO A 229 -17.72 15.70 22.58
N ALA A 230 -17.91 16.88 22.00
CA ALA A 230 -16.91 17.93 21.93
C ALA A 230 -16.93 18.75 23.24
N PRO A 231 -15.79 18.85 23.98
CA PRO A 231 -15.76 19.60 25.23
C PRO A 231 -16.03 21.09 24.99
N GLY A 232 -17.03 21.62 25.68
CA GLY A 232 -17.43 23.03 25.58
C GLY A 232 -18.46 23.36 24.49
N SER A 233 -18.94 22.39 23.70
CA SER A 233 -20.11 22.62 22.83
C SER A 233 -21.40 22.57 23.63
N SER A 234 -22.23 23.61 23.50
CA SER A 234 -23.63 23.60 23.94
C SER A 234 -24.61 23.34 22.79
N ALA A 235 -24.13 23.22 21.55
CA ALA A 235 -24.95 22.91 20.38
C ALA A 235 -25.25 21.39 20.31
N PRO A 236 -26.51 20.98 20.05
CA PRO A 236 -26.88 19.59 19.80
C PRO A 236 -26.07 18.96 18.66
N GLY A 237 -25.62 17.72 18.83
CA GLY A 237 -24.73 17.05 17.87
C GLY A 237 -23.28 17.55 17.94
N GLY A 238 -22.93 18.34 18.95
CA GLY A 238 -21.57 18.84 19.19
C GLY A 238 -20.60 17.73 19.59
N GLY A 239 -20.05 17.02 18.61
CA GLY A 239 -19.14 15.88 18.81
C GLY A 239 -18.66 15.28 17.50
N ARG A 240 -18.15 14.04 17.56
CA ARG A 240 -17.76 13.26 16.38
C ARG A 240 -17.85 11.75 16.64
N PRO A 241 -18.01 10.92 15.59
CA PRO A 241 -17.82 9.47 15.70
C PRO A 241 -16.40 9.10 16.16
N ASP A 242 -16.28 8.07 16.98
CA ASP A 242 -15.03 7.46 17.38
C ASP A 242 -14.49 6.55 16.28
N THR A 243 -13.33 6.92 15.72
CA THR A 243 -12.67 6.14 14.69
C THR A 243 -11.50 5.29 15.21
N GLU A 244 -11.09 5.38 16.48
CA GLU A 244 -9.80 4.83 16.93
C GLU A 244 -9.66 3.31 16.81
N ARG A 245 -10.74 2.55 17.02
CA ARG A 245 -10.73 1.08 16.77
C ARG A 245 -10.62 0.77 15.27
N TYR A 246 -11.26 1.55 14.41
CA TYR A 246 -11.16 1.43 12.95
C TYR A 246 -9.78 1.84 12.44
N ASP A 247 -9.20 2.92 12.98
CA ASP A 247 -7.85 3.38 12.66
C ASP A 247 -6.78 2.40 13.18
N ARG A 248 -7.10 1.58 14.20
CA ARG A 248 -6.24 0.48 14.67
C ARG A 248 -6.37 -0.76 13.80
N ALA A 249 -7.59 -1.20 13.51
CA ALA A 249 -7.86 -2.35 12.64
C ALA A 249 -7.31 -2.13 11.21
N ALA A 250 -7.44 -0.90 10.67
CA ALA A 250 -6.86 -0.52 9.39
C ALA A 250 -5.32 -0.62 9.38
N ARG A 251 -4.66 -0.18 10.46
CA ARG A 251 -3.19 -0.28 10.58
C ARG A 251 -2.73 -1.73 10.72
N ALA A 252 -3.39 -2.52 11.56
CA ALA A 252 -3.09 -3.95 11.69
C ALA A 252 -3.26 -4.70 10.35
N LEU A 253 -4.31 -4.40 9.59
CA LEU A 253 -4.54 -4.99 8.27
C LEU A 253 -3.49 -4.57 7.22
N GLU A 254 -3.04 -3.32 7.26
CA GLU A 254 -1.97 -2.80 6.40
C GLU A 254 -0.60 -3.41 6.75
N ASP A 255 -0.28 -3.58 8.04
CA ASP A 255 0.98 -4.20 8.47
C ASP A 255 1.01 -5.71 8.12
N VAL A 256 -0.11 -6.41 8.32
CA VAL A 256 -0.31 -7.81 7.87
C VAL A 256 -0.21 -7.93 6.34
N ARG A 257 -0.76 -6.97 5.58
CA ARG A 257 -0.62 -6.93 4.11
C ARG A 257 0.85 -6.83 3.70
N ARG A 258 1.64 -6.00 4.36
CA ARG A 258 3.09 -5.85 4.11
C ARG A 258 3.86 -7.14 4.41
N GLU A 259 3.52 -7.86 5.49
CA GLU A 259 4.14 -9.14 5.80
C GLU A 259 3.88 -10.19 4.70
N ILE A 260 2.63 -10.31 4.25
CA ILE A 260 2.24 -11.22 3.15
C ILE A 260 2.95 -10.83 1.84
N GLU A 261 3.10 -9.54 1.55
CA GLU A 261 3.83 -9.04 0.38
C GLU A 261 5.34 -9.29 0.47
N ALA A 262 5.93 -9.23 1.67
CA ALA A 262 7.33 -9.62 1.89
C ALA A 262 7.55 -11.12 1.65
N VAL A 263 6.65 -11.99 2.13
CA VAL A 263 6.71 -13.44 1.86
C VAL A 263 6.56 -13.72 0.35
N LEU A 264 5.67 -13.00 -0.35
CA LEU A 264 5.53 -13.08 -1.81
C LEU A 264 6.82 -12.63 -2.53
N ALA A 265 7.48 -11.58 -2.06
CA ALA A 265 8.73 -11.09 -2.64
C ALA A 265 9.88 -12.09 -2.49
N VAL A 266 10.08 -12.65 -1.29
CA VAL A 266 11.09 -13.71 -1.02
C VAL A 266 10.83 -14.97 -1.88
N ARG A 267 9.56 -15.35 -2.02
CA ARG A 267 9.17 -16.48 -2.88
C ARG A 267 9.47 -16.24 -4.37
N LYS A 268 9.36 -15.00 -4.85
CA LYS A 268 9.73 -14.61 -6.23
C LYS A 268 11.24 -14.56 -6.44
N ASP A 269 11.99 -13.88 -5.56
CA ASP A 269 13.46 -13.81 -5.66
C ASP A 269 14.09 -15.22 -5.68
N SER A 270 13.68 -16.09 -4.75
CA SER A 270 14.17 -17.47 -4.71
C SER A 270 13.82 -18.29 -5.96
N GLU A 271 12.73 -17.98 -6.67
CA GLU A 271 12.39 -18.60 -7.95
C GLU A 271 13.32 -18.12 -9.07
N GLU A 272 13.54 -16.80 -9.16
CA GLU A 272 14.46 -16.21 -10.14
C GLU A 272 15.90 -16.67 -9.93
N ARG A 273 16.39 -16.70 -8.68
CA ARG A 273 17.73 -17.20 -8.32
C ARG A 273 17.92 -18.65 -8.73
N LEU A 274 16.94 -19.52 -8.47
CA LEU A 274 16.96 -20.91 -8.95
C LEU A 274 16.93 -21.03 -10.48
N MET A 275 16.29 -20.10 -11.21
CA MET A 275 16.34 -20.05 -12.67
C MET A 275 17.71 -19.58 -13.18
N ARG A 276 18.28 -18.52 -12.60
CA ARG A 276 19.63 -18.00 -12.90
C ARG A 276 20.70 -19.08 -12.69
N LEU A 277 20.68 -19.74 -11.52
CA LEU A 277 21.54 -20.89 -11.20
C LEU A 277 21.47 -22.02 -12.24
N ARG A 278 20.25 -22.39 -12.67
CA ARG A 278 20.06 -23.46 -13.65
C ARG A 278 20.68 -23.11 -15.00
N ASP A 279 20.55 -21.87 -15.46
CA ASP A 279 21.18 -21.41 -16.70
C ASP A 279 22.71 -21.36 -16.58
N VAL A 280 23.27 -20.85 -15.48
CA VAL A 280 24.73 -20.83 -15.23
C VAL A 280 25.32 -22.26 -15.28
N LEU A 281 24.73 -23.22 -14.56
CA LEU A 281 25.18 -24.62 -14.60
C LEU A 281 24.96 -25.27 -15.99
N SER A 282 23.88 -24.91 -16.70
CA SER A 282 23.62 -25.37 -18.07
C SER A 282 24.56 -24.73 -19.11
N ARG A 283 25.19 -23.60 -18.80
CA ARG A 283 26.28 -23.03 -19.60
C ARG A 283 27.60 -23.75 -19.29
N ALA A 284 27.89 -24.02 -18.02
CA ALA A 284 29.09 -24.72 -17.60
C ALA A 284 29.18 -26.14 -18.22
N ASP A 285 28.12 -26.94 -18.15
CA ASP A 285 28.12 -28.30 -18.73
C ASP A 285 28.23 -28.32 -20.26
N ARG A 286 27.66 -27.32 -20.95
CA ARG A 286 27.89 -27.12 -22.39
C ARG A 286 29.36 -26.80 -22.69
N THR A 287 29.97 -25.87 -21.95
CA THR A 287 31.39 -25.53 -22.10
C THR A 287 32.31 -26.72 -21.78
N LEU A 288 31.99 -27.54 -20.77
CA LEU A 288 32.70 -28.80 -20.49
C LEU A 288 32.51 -29.84 -21.60
N THR A 289 31.35 -29.87 -22.25
CA THR A 289 31.08 -30.77 -23.39
C THR A 289 31.84 -30.32 -24.64
N GLU A 290 31.88 -29.02 -24.92
CA GLU A 290 32.72 -28.42 -25.97
C GLU A 290 34.21 -28.71 -25.71
N ALA A 291 34.68 -28.55 -24.46
CA ALA A 291 36.06 -28.86 -24.07
C ALA A 291 36.38 -30.35 -24.22
N ARG A 292 35.46 -31.27 -23.85
CA ARG A 292 35.61 -32.72 -24.07
C ARG A 292 35.70 -33.05 -25.57
N SER A 293 34.90 -32.41 -26.43
CA SER A 293 34.96 -32.58 -27.89
C SER A 293 36.27 -32.04 -28.48
N ALA A 294 36.65 -30.82 -28.11
CA ALA A 294 37.90 -30.20 -28.54
C ALA A 294 39.12 -31.02 -28.13
N ARG A 295 39.11 -31.64 -26.94
CA ARG A 295 40.18 -32.54 -26.48
C ARG A 295 40.38 -33.74 -27.40
N GLY A 296 39.30 -34.36 -27.86
CA GLY A 296 39.35 -35.42 -28.86
C GLY A 296 39.96 -34.95 -30.18
N GLU A 297 39.58 -33.76 -30.65
CA GLU A 297 40.14 -33.16 -31.86
C GLU A 297 41.64 -32.85 -31.73
N VAL A 298 42.07 -32.26 -30.60
CA VAL A 298 43.46 -31.91 -30.34
C VAL A 298 44.33 -33.16 -30.31
N LEU A 299 43.93 -34.20 -29.58
CA LEU A 299 44.65 -35.47 -29.48
C LEU A 299 44.72 -36.22 -30.83
N ALA A 300 43.76 -36.03 -31.73
CA ALA A 300 43.80 -36.58 -33.08
C ALA A 300 44.69 -35.76 -34.04
N LYS A 301 44.84 -34.45 -33.82
CA LYS A 301 45.55 -33.53 -34.73
C LYS A 301 46.96 -33.17 -34.31
N ILE A 302 47.32 -33.33 -33.03
CA ILE A 302 48.58 -32.90 -32.42
C ILE A 302 49.31 -34.09 -31.80
N ALA A 303 50.60 -34.25 -32.10
CA ALA A 303 51.46 -35.27 -31.52
C ALA A 303 52.10 -34.78 -30.20
N ALA A 304 52.48 -35.73 -29.34
CA ALA A 304 53.35 -35.53 -28.17
C ALA A 304 52.97 -34.35 -27.24
N THR A 305 51.66 -34.05 -27.12
CA THR A 305 51.15 -32.97 -26.26
C THR A 305 50.22 -33.53 -25.20
N GLU A 306 50.53 -33.28 -23.93
CA GLU A 306 49.70 -33.65 -22.79
C GLU A 306 48.50 -32.70 -22.68
N VAL A 307 47.36 -33.08 -23.28
CA VAL A 307 46.13 -32.28 -23.22
C VAL A 307 45.39 -32.58 -21.90
N PRO A 308 45.20 -31.58 -21.00
CA PRO A 308 44.59 -31.77 -19.69
C PRO A 308 43.27 -32.53 -19.72
N ALA A 309 43.01 -33.35 -18.69
CA ALA A 309 41.73 -34.03 -18.55
C ALA A 309 40.63 -33.01 -18.23
N VAL A 310 39.52 -33.05 -18.96
CA VAL A 310 38.33 -32.24 -18.70
C VAL A 310 37.38 -33.04 -17.81
N SER A 311 36.89 -32.39 -16.75
CA SER A 311 35.94 -32.99 -15.81
C SER A 311 34.61 -33.44 -16.46
N GLY A 312 33.93 -34.35 -15.78
CA GLY A 312 32.53 -34.68 -16.09
C GLY A 312 31.57 -33.54 -15.74
N PRO A 313 30.26 -33.71 -16.00
CA PRO A 313 29.23 -32.76 -15.58
C PRO A 313 29.26 -32.50 -14.07
N PRO A 314 28.91 -31.29 -13.59
CA PRO A 314 28.95 -30.94 -12.16
C PRO A 314 27.74 -31.50 -11.41
N THR A 315 27.63 -32.83 -11.31
CA THR A 315 26.45 -33.53 -10.74
C THR A 315 26.13 -33.09 -9.32
N VAL A 316 27.13 -32.92 -8.46
CA VAL A 316 26.95 -32.47 -7.06
C VAL A 316 26.29 -31.09 -6.97
N LEU A 317 26.56 -30.18 -7.91
CA LEU A 317 25.89 -28.87 -7.97
C LEU A 317 24.46 -28.99 -8.51
N GLN A 318 24.20 -29.92 -9.43
CA GLN A 318 22.85 -30.20 -9.93
C GLN A 318 21.97 -30.86 -8.84
N GLU A 319 22.53 -31.79 -8.07
CA GLU A 319 21.91 -32.43 -6.91
C GLU A 319 21.57 -31.38 -5.84
N ARG A 320 22.53 -30.54 -5.43
CA ARG A 320 22.27 -29.45 -4.47
C ARG A 320 21.28 -28.40 -4.98
N LEU A 321 21.25 -28.11 -6.29
CA LEU A 321 20.23 -27.26 -6.91
C LEU A 321 18.84 -27.90 -6.82
N SER A 322 18.73 -29.23 -6.91
CA SER A 322 17.47 -29.95 -6.69
C SER A 322 17.02 -29.85 -5.22
N THR A 323 17.93 -30.03 -4.26
CA THR A 323 17.65 -29.82 -2.82
C THR A 323 17.19 -28.39 -2.51
N ALA A 324 17.80 -27.38 -3.14
CA ALA A 324 17.36 -25.98 -3.02
C ALA A 324 15.94 -25.77 -3.59
N ALA A 325 15.60 -26.42 -4.71
CA ALA A 325 14.24 -26.39 -5.26
C ALA A 325 13.22 -27.09 -4.33
N GLU A 326 13.62 -28.15 -3.62
CA GLU A 326 12.79 -28.82 -2.61
C GLU A 326 12.61 -27.98 -1.35
N TYR A 327 13.66 -27.31 -0.84
CA TYR A 327 13.54 -26.38 0.27
C TYR A 327 12.60 -25.22 -0.06
N ARG A 328 12.61 -24.70 -1.30
CA ARG A 328 11.62 -23.69 -1.74
C ARG A 328 10.20 -24.25 -1.77
N ARG A 329 9.99 -25.48 -2.28
CA ARG A 329 8.66 -26.13 -2.31
C ARG A 329 8.05 -26.30 -0.92
N HIS A 330 8.87 -26.54 0.10
CA HIS A 330 8.45 -26.73 1.49
C HIS A 330 8.68 -25.49 2.38
N ALA A 331 8.84 -24.30 1.79
CA ALA A 331 9.03 -23.03 2.50
C ALA A 331 10.15 -23.01 3.57
N GLN A 332 11.21 -23.83 3.41
CA GLN A 332 12.32 -23.94 4.35
C GLN A 332 13.35 -22.80 4.17
N TRP A 333 12.89 -21.54 4.25
CA TRP A 333 13.66 -20.32 3.92
C TRP A 333 15.01 -20.24 4.65
N HIS A 334 15.04 -20.61 5.93
CA HIS A 334 16.23 -20.64 6.77
C HIS A 334 17.36 -21.58 6.28
N ARG A 335 17.01 -22.63 5.52
CA ARG A 335 17.97 -23.51 4.84
C ARG A 335 18.24 -23.07 3.39
N LEU A 336 17.27 -22.42 2.77
CA LEU A 336 17.34 -22.01 1.37
C LEU A 336 18.35 -20.88 1.14
N SER A 337 18.33 -19.80 1.94
CA SER A 337 19.22 -18.65 1.70
C SER A 337 20.71 -19.00 1.68
N PRO A 338 21.31 -19.63 2.72
CA PRO A 338 22.73 -19.99 2.70
C PRO A 338 23.07 -21.06 1.64
N LEU A 339 22.10 -21.88 1.23
CA LEU A 339 22.29 -22.84 0.14
C LEU A 339 22.31 -22.13 -1.24
N LEU A 340 21.48 -21.11 -1.46
CA LEU A 340 21.54 -20.28 -2.67
C LEU A 340 22.85 -19.47 -2.71
N GLU A 341 23.22 -18.80 -1.62
CA GLU A 341 24.44 -17.97 -1.52
C GLU A 341 25.75 -18.77 -1.66
N SER A 342 25.72 -20.09 -1.42
CA SER A 342 26.84 -20.99 -1.73
C SER A 342 26.77 -21.49 -3.17
N LEU A 343 25.62 -21.96 -3.63
CA LEU A 343 25.41 -22.40 -5.02
C LEU A 343 25.71 -21.32 -6.06
N GLU A 344 25.40 -20.05 -5.79
CA GLU A 344 25.61 -18.95 -6.74
C GLU A 344 27.10 -18.76 -7.04
N ARG A 345 27.94 -18.69 -6.00
CA ARG A 345 29.40 -18.62 -6.14
C ARG A 345 29.98 -19.88 -6.76
N GLU A 346 29.58 -21.06 -6.27
CA GLU A 346 30.10 -22.33 -6.77
C GLU A 346 29.74 -22.61 -8.24
N ALA A 347 28.57 -22.13 -8.70
CA ALA A 347 28.16 -22.23 -10.10
C ALA A 347 28.93 -21.25 -11.01
N GLU A 348 29.24 -20.04 -10.53
CA GLU A 348 30.11 -19.09 -11.23
C GLU A 348 31.56 -19.60 -11.32
N ASP A 349 32.09 -20.16 -10.24
CA ASP A 349 33.41 -20.82 -10.19
C ASP A 349 33.48 -22.03 -11.14
N GLU A 350 32.41 -22.84 -11.24
CA GLU A 350 32.33 -23.95 -12.20
C GLU A 350 32.29 -23.46 -13.65
N LEU A 351 31.53 -22.39 -13.93
CA LEU A 351 31.49 -21.78 -15.27
C LEU A 351 32.85 -21.16 -15.66
N LEU A 352 33.60 -20.61 -14.70
CA LEU A 352 34.97 -20.13 -14.93
C LEU A 352 35.91 -21.30 -15.23
N ARG A 353 35.96 -22.32 -14.35
CA ARG A 353 36.80 -23.53 -14.53
C ARG A 353 36.49 -24.27 -15.84
N ALA A 354 35.23 -24.29 -16.29
CA ALA A 354 34.83 -24.86 -17.57
C ALA A 354 35.44 -24.09 -18.77
N ARG A 355 35.43 -22.75 -18.73
CA ARG A 355 36.02 -21.88 -19.76
C ARG A 355 37.54 -21.97 -19.79
N GLU A 356 38.18 -22.02 -18.63
CA GLU A 356 39.61 -22.26 -18.49
C GLU A 356 40.00 -23.62 -19.07
N SER A 357 39.23 -24.67 -18.77
CA SER A 357 39.40 -26.01 -19.34
C SER A 357 39.30 -26.01 -20.87
N LEU A 358 38.28 -25.34 -21.45
CA LEU A 358 38.15 -25.20 -22.91
C LEU A 358 39.36 -24.46 -23.52
N THR A 359 39.83 -23.41 -22.86
CA THR A 359 40.97 -22.59 -23.32
C THR A 359 42.27 -23.41 -23.28
N ALA A 360 42.56 -24.09 -22.17
CA ALA A 360 43.75 -24.92 -22.01
C ALA A 360 43.77 -26.11 -23.00
N VAL A 361 42.60 -26.70 -23.27
CA VAL A 361 42.46 -27.77 -24.27
C VAL A 361 42.69 -27.27 -25.70
N THR A 362 42.18 -26.09 -26.07
CA THR A 362 42.25 -25.58 -27.45
C THR A 362 43.56 -24.88 -27.79
N ALA A 363 44.35 -24.45 -26.80
CA ALA A 363 45.63 -23.76 -26.98
C ALA A 363 46.61 -24.43 -27.97
N PRO A 364 46.81 -25.77 -28.00
CA PRO A 364 47.72 -26.41 -28.97
C PRO A 364 47.26 -26.26 -30.44
N LEU A 365 45.95 -26.21 -30.69
CA LEU A 365 45.41 -25.92 -32.03
C LEU A 365 45.55 -24.43 -32.39
N ALA A 366 45.44 -23.53 -31.41
CA ALA A 366 45.70 -22.10 -31.62
C ALA A 366 47.18 -21.84 -31.99
N VAL A 367 48.14 -22.43 -31.25
CA VAL A 367 49.58 -22.36 -31.59
C VAL A 367 49.84 -22.92 -32.99
N ARG A 368 49.18 -24.02 -33.38
CA ARG A 368 49.28 -24.56 -34.75
C ARG A 368 48.79 -23.59 -35.81
N ALA A 369 47.71 -22.85 -35.54
CA ALA A 369 47.17 -21.84 -36.45
C ALA A 369 48.10 -20.62 -36.55
N GLU A 370 48.66 -20.16 -35.42
CA GLU A 370 49.64 -19.06 -35.38
C GLU A 370 50.90 -19.40 -36.19
N LEU A 371 51.48 -20.59 -35.98
CA LEU A 371 52.68 -21.03 -36.71
C LEU A 371 52.45 -21.09 -38.23
N ARG A 372 51.25 -21.48 -38.68
CA ARG A 372 50.87 -21.42 -40.11
C ARG A 372 50.80 -19.98 -40.61
N GLY A 373 50.09 -19.10 -39.90
CA GLY A 373 49.99 -17.69 -40.25
C GLY A 373 51.36 -17.00 -40.30
N ARG A 374 52.23 -17.29 -39.34
CA ARG A 374 53.64 -16.83 -39.32
C ARG A 374 54.45 -17.37 -40.49
N LEU A 375 54.30 -18.64 -40.86
CA LEU A 375 55.01 -19.22 -42.01
C LEU A 375 54.60 -18.54 -43.33
N ASP A 376 53.30 -18.41 -43.59
CA ASP A 376 52.81 -17.80 -44.83
C ASP A 376 53.03 -16.28 -44.88
N ALA A 377 53.04 -15.57 -43.73
CA ALA A 377 53.44 -14.16 -43.65
C ALA A 377 54.93 -13.96 -44.02
N TYR A 378 55.83 -14.81 -43.53
CA TYR A 378 57.24 -14.76 -43.94
C TYR A 378 57.42 -15.13 -45.42
N LYS A 379 56.65 -16.10 -45.94
CA LYS A 379 56.63 -16.40 -47.39
C LYS A 379 56.25 -15.19 -48.23
N ALA A 380 55.20 -14.46 -47.84
CA ALA A 380 54.77 -13.23 -48.50
C ALA A 380 55.85 -12.12 -48.44
N LYS A 381 56.60 -12.03 -47.33
CA LYS A 381 57.75 -11.12 -47.21
C LYS A 381 58.88 -11.50 -48.16
N VAL A 382 59.31 -12.76 -48.16
CA VAL A 382 60.36 -13.29 -49.06
C VAL A 382 60.02 -13.07 -50.53
N ALA A 383 58.76 -13.31 -50.92
CA ALA A 383 58.28 -13.07 -52.28
C ALA A 383 58.30 -11.59 -52.68
N ARG A 384 57.91 -10.67 -51.80
CA ARG A 384 57.95 -9.22 -52.05
C ARG A 384 59.36 -8.67 -52.30
N HIS A 385 60.40 -9.33 -51.79
CA HIS A 385 61.80 -8.96 -52.01
C HIS A 385 62.48 -9.76 -53.14
N GLY A 386 61.71 -10.51 -53.93
CA GLY A 386 62.23 -11.25 -55.10
C GLY A 386 63.13 -12.43 -54.75
N MET A 387 63.01 -13.00 -53.55
CA MET A 387 63.81 -14.14 -53.08
C MET A 387 62.97 -15.45 -53.04
N ALA A 388 61.88 -15.52 -53.80
CA ALA A 388 60.95 -16.65 -53.78
C ALA A 388 61.53 -17.96 -54.37
N GLU A 389 62.52 -17.84 -55.25
CA GLU A 389 63.11 -18.95 -56.01
C GLU A 389 64.45 -19.44 -55.40
N ASP A 390 64.85 -18.93 -54.23
CA ASP A 390 66.02 -19.43 -53.49
C ASP A 390 65.77 -20.89 -53.06
N PRO A 391 66.58 -21.87 -53.52
CA PRO A 391 66.39 -23.28 -53.18
C PRO A 391 66.40 -23.58 -51.68
N VAL A 392 67.21 -22.85 -50.90
CA VAL A 392 67.34 -23.05 -49.45
C VAL A 392 66.10 -22.51 -48.72
N LEU A 393 65.52 -21.40 -49.20
CA LEU A 393 64.26 -20.89 -48.67
C LEU A 393 63.07 -21.79 -49.07
N MET A 394 63.04 -22.31 -50.29
CA MET A 394 62.01 -23.26 -50.72
C MET A 394 62.07 -24.57 -49.91
N GLU A 395 63.25 -25.17 -49.74
CA GLU A 395 63.39 -26.42 -48.96
C GLU A 395 62.94 -26.23 -47.50
N ARG A 396 63.36 -25.13 -46.85
CA ARG A 396 62.98 -24.82 -45.46
C ARG A 396 61.50 -24.50 -45.33
N TYR A 397 60.91 -23.77 -46.28
CA TYR A 397 59.45 -23.52 -46.32
C TYR A 397 58.68 -24.84 -46.44
N ASP A 398 59.07 -25.71 -47.37
CA ASP A 398 58.38 -26.98 -47.59
C ASP A 398 58.58 -27.97 -46.43
N ALA A 399 59.74 -27.95 -45.76
CA ALA A 399 59.94 -28.70 -44.52
C ALA A 399 58.96 -28.23 -43.42
N ALA A 400 58.85 -26.93 -43.18
CA ALA A 400 57.90 -26.37 -42.20
C ALA A 400 56.44 -26.63 -42.59
N ARG A 401 56.11 -26.50 -43.88
CA ARG A 401 54.77 -26.78 -44.43
C ARG A 401 54.37 -28.25 -44.30
N ARG A 402 55.27 -29.19 -44.62
CA ARG A 402 55.03 -30.64 -44.43
C ARG A 402 54.69 -30.96 -42.98
N MET A 403 55.44 -30.41 -42.01
CA MET A 403 55.13 -30.59 -40.58
C MET A 403 53.77 -29.97 -40.23
N LEU A 404 53.56 -28.67 -40.49
CA LEU A 404 52.35 -27.95 -40.08
C LEU A 404 51.04 -28.42 -40.74
N TRP A 405 51.08 -29.12 -41.87
CA TRP A 405 49.90 -29.72 -42.52
C TRP A 405 49.75 -31.24 -42.34
N SER A 406 50.72 -31.93 -41.73
CA SER A 406 50.59 -33.33 -41.31
C SER A 406 49.54 -33.56 -40.22
N ALA A 407 49.07 -34.80 -40.04
CA ALA A 407 48.29 -35.19 -38.86
C ALA A 407 48.69 -36.61 -38.42
N PRO A 408 49.04 -36.83 -37.14
CA PRO A 408 49.20 -35.84 -36.07
C PRO A 408 50.46 -34.97 -36.26
N CYS A 409 50.41 -33.71 -35.84
CA CYS A 409 51.50 -32.73 -36.01
C CYS A 409 52.27 -32.54 -34.69
N ASP A 410 53.58 -32.78 -34.67
CA ASP A 410 54.45 -32.38 -33.55
C ASP A 410 54.66 -30.86 -33.58
N LEU A 411 54.21 -30.15 -32.54
CA LEU A 411 54.30 -28.70 -32.46
C LEU A 411 55.73 -28.20 -32.22
N ARG A 412 56.56 -28.92 -31.45
CA ARG A 412 57.94 -28.53 -31.14
C ARG A 412 58.82 -28.63 -32.38
N VAL A 413 58.67 -29.72 -33.14
CA VAL A 413 59.38 -29.91 -34.41
C VAL A 413 58.89 -28.93 -35.48
N ALA A 414 57.58 -28.67 -35.54
CA ALA A 414 57.01 -27.69 -36.46
C ALA A 414 57.48 -26.26 -36.16
N GLU A 415 57.50 -25.84 -34.89
CA GLU A 415 58.04 -24.53 -34.48
C GLU A 415 59.52 -24.39 -34.84
N GLN A 416 60.35 -25.39 -34.56
CA GLN A 416 61.76 -25.40 -34.95
C GLN A 416 61.97 -25.38 -36.48
N ALA A 417 61.04 -25.91 -37.27
CA ALA A 417 61.09 -25.79 -38.73
C ALA A 417 60.72 -24.36 -39.19
N VAL A 418 59.67 -23.75 -38.59
CA VAL A 418 59.29 -22.35 -38.85
C VAL A 418 60.41 -21.38 -38.46
N LEU A 419 61.04 -21.56 -37.30
CA LEU A 419 62.15 -20.72 -36.83
C LEU A 419 63.36 -20.80 -37.78
N ARG A 420 63.73 -22.00 -38.25
CA ARG A 420 64.84 -22.18 -39.22
C ARG A 420 64.55 -21.54 -40.59
N TYR A 421 63.28 -21.46 -40.98
CA TYR A 421 62.86 -20.68 -42.17
C TYR A 421 62.89 -19.17 -41.89
N GLN A 422 62.39 -18.72 -40.74
CA GLN A 422 62.41 -17.31 -40.33
C GLN A 422 63.84 -16.74 -40.23
N GLN A 423 64.79 -17.55 -39.75
CA GLN A 423 66.23 -17.22 -39.73
C GLN A 423 66.77 -17.04 -41.14
N ALA A 424 66.69 -18.06 -42.01
CA ALA A 424 67.19 -17.93 -43.39
C ALA A 424 66.52 -16.79 -44.18
N ALA A 425 65.21 -16.57 -43.96
CA ALA A 425 64.49 -15.45 -44.54
C ALA A 425 64.93 -14.08 -43.98
N ALA A 426 65.44 -14.01 -42.75
CA ALA A 426 66.08 -12.80 -42.22
C ALA A 426 67.48 -12.63 -42.82
N ASP A 427 68.31 -13.67 -42.80
CA ASP A 427 69.68 -13.67 -43.32
C ASP A 427 69.71 -13.22 -44.78
N ALA A 428 68.92 -13.86 -45.65
CA ALA A 428 68.83 -13.54 -47.08
C ALA A 428 68.27 -12.14 -47.38
N LEU A 429 67.54 -11.52 -46.44
CA LEU A 429 67.11 -10.12 -46.56
C LEU A 429 68.19 -9.14 -46.07
N VAL A 430 69.00 -9.51 -45.07
CA VAL A 430 70.12 -8.70 -44.56
C VAL A 430 71.28 -8.67 -45.56
N THR A 431 71.63 -9.80 -46.19
CA THR A 431 72.70 -9.86 -47.21
C THR A 431 72.43 -9.00 -48.45
N ARG A 432 71.22 -8.43 -48.60
CA ARG A 432 70.82 -7.58 -49.73
C ARG A 432 70.70 -6.08 -49.37
N VAL A 433 71.10 -5.68 -48.15
CA VAL A 433 71.28 -4.26 -47.80
C VAL A 433 72.64 -3.79 -48.34
N PRO A 434 72.72 -2.82 -49.26
CA PRO A 434 74.00 -2.27 -49.71
C PRO A 434 74.58 -1.32 -48.65
N GLU A 435 75.89 -1.36 -48.44
CA GLU A 435 76.59 -0.28 -47.74
C GLU A 435 76.59 1.03 -48.57
N PRO A 436 76.85 2.19 -47.93
CA PRO A 436 76.73 3.49 -48.59
C PRO A 436 77.68 3.66 -49.79
N ARG A 437 77.22 4.41 -50.80
CA ARG A 437 78.10 4.90 -51.88
C ARG A 437 78.91 6.09 -51.40
N ASP A 438 80.07 5.84 -50.82
CA ASP A 438 81.14 6.85 -50.75
C ASP A 438 81.72 7.07 -52.14
N HIS A 439 81.51 8.28 -52.68
CA HIS A 439 82.27 8.83 -53.81
C HIS A 439 82.49 10.32 -53.55
N ALA A 440 83.66 10.64 -53.00
CA ALA A 440 84.20 12.00 -52.91
C ALA A 440 85.20 12.27 -54.07
N GLU A 441 85.61 13.54 -54.20
CA GLU A 441 86.68 14.05 -55.09
C GLU A 441 86.31 14.07 -56.61
N MET A 442 86.17 15.25 -57.25
CA MET A 442 87.20 16.19 -57.79
C MET A 442 87.89 15.68 -59.08
N THR A 443 88.27 16.47 -60.11
CA THR A 443 87.96 17.82 -60.67
C THR A 443 88.40 17.80 -62.18
N GLU A 444 88.34 18.79 -63.08
CA GLU A 444 88.03 20.25 -63.08
C GLU A 444 87.66 20.75 -64.51
N GLY A 445 87.16 22.00 -64.64
CA GLY A 445 87.06 22.75 -65.90
C GLY A 445 85.85 22.47 -66.81
N GLU A 446 85.40 23.37 -67.71
CA GLU A 446 85.82 24.75 -68.01
C GLU A 446 84.64 25.67 -68.41
N ARG A 447 84.80 26.98 -68.12
CA ARG A 447 84.32 28.22 -68.80
C ARG A 447 82.97 28.24 -69.58
N GLY A 448 82.16 29.29 -69.31
CA GLY A 448 80.88 29.52 -70.03
C GLY A 448 80.24 30.92 -70.00
N ASP A 449 81.04 32.00 -70.02
CA ASP A 449 80.66 33.39 -70.42
C ASP A 449 79.28 33.99 -69.99
N ARG A 450 79.24 34.71 -68.85
CA ARG A 450 78.88 36.17 -68.77
C ARG A 450 78.78 36.72 -67.35
#